data_AF-A0A3D5AJI8-F1
#
_entry.id   AF-A0A3D5AJI8-F1
#
_cell.length_a   1.000
_cell.length_b   1.000
_cell.length_c   1.000
_cell.angle_alpha   90.00
_cell.angle_beta   90.00
_cell.angle_gamma   90.00
#
_symmetry.space_group_name_H-M   'P 1'
#
loop_
_entity.id
_entity.type
_entity.pdbx_description
1 polymer ?
#
loop_
_entity_poly.entity_id
_entity_poly.type
_entity_poly.pdbx_seq_one_letter_code
_entity_poly.pdbx_strand_id
1 'polypeptide(L)'
;MTTVTYRETVALPGTLRLGAALMSAAGLAFIGYAVIFFARNFTGAFLELGIGPNEVNVGKTEIRQFSPELYNYISHLHIAVAGFIAATGLATAALAWYGVRKGELWAYVTAIAAPVLGLAVALPAHYPYNLDTLGHLGLIYLATAVFVAGAILALKPLLAIRSRVR
;
A
#
# COMPACT_ATOMS: atom_id res chain seq x y z
N MET A 1 4.51 54.23 1.73
CA MET A 1 5.71 53.39 1.50
C MET A 1 5.25 51.95 1.71
N THR A 2 5.03 51.20 0.62
CA THR A 2 4.40 49.87 0.66
C THR A 2 5.51 48.82 0.66
N THR A 3 5.71 48.14 1.78
CA THR A 3 6.72 47.08 1.90
C THR A 3 6.22 45.84 1.17
N VAL A 4 6.76 45.57 -0.02
CA VAL A 4 6.55 44.31 -0.73
C VAL A 4 7.43 43.27 -0.04
N THR A 5 6.84 42.44 0.82
CA THR A 5 7.53 41.28 1.40
C THR A 5 7.68 40.23 0.29
N TYR A 6 8.89 40.11 -0.26
CA TYR A 6 9.25 38.97 -1.12
C TYR A 6 9.19 37.71 -0.26
N ARG A 7 8.10 36.93 -0.39
CA ARG A 7 8.11 35.53 0.07
C ARG A 7 9.09 34.81 -0.84
N GLU A 8 10.27 34.55 -0.32
CA GLU A 8 11.20 33.61 -0.94
C GLU A 8 10.46 32.28 -1.12
N THR A 9 10.08 31.94 -2.35
CA THR A 9 9.61 30.60 -2.67
C THR A 9 10.81 29.66 -2.53
N VAL A 10 11.06 29.19 -1.31
CA VAL A 10 12.06 28.17 -1.04
C VAL A 10 11.67 26.95 -1.87
N ALA A 11 12.43 26.68 -2.92
CA ALA A 11 12.22 25.49 -3.75
C ALA A 11 12.33 24.26 -2.86
N LEU A 12 11.29 23.41 -2.88
CA LEU A 12 11.28 22.20 -2.08
C LEU A 12 12.42 21.27 -2.51
N PRO A 13 13.14 20.63 -1.58
CA PRO A 13 14.30 19.79 -1.91
C PRO A 13 13.95 18.68 -2.91
N GLY A 14 14.82 18.43 -3.89
CA GLY A 14 14.62 17.34 -4.86
C GLY A 14 14.44 15.97 -4.21
N THR A 15 15.10 15.74 -3.08
CA THR A 15 14.96 14.53 -2.25
C THR A 15 13.56 14.37 -1.65
N LEU A 16 12.88 15.46 -1.28
CA LEU A 16 11.48 15.41 -0.82
C LEU A 16 10.56 14.97 -1.96
N ARG A 17 10.75 15.53 -3.15
CA ARG A 17 9.95 15.20 -4.34
C ARG A 17 10.18 13.75 -4.76
N LEU A 18 11.42 13.27 -4.72
CA LEU A 18 11.76 11.87 -4.99
C LEU A 18 11.15 10.94 -3.95
N GLY A 19 11.30 11.24 -2.66
CA GLY A 19 10.73 10.44 -1.58
C GLY A 19 9.21 10.32 -1.68
N ALA A 20 8.52 11.45 -1.89
CA ALA A 20 7.09 11.49 -2.14
C ALA A 20 6.68 10.68 -3.39
N ALA A 21 7.45 10.77 -4.48
CA ALA A 21 7.17 10.02 -5.71
C ALA A 21 7.30 8.49 -5.50
N LEU A 22 8.31 8.04 -4.76
CA LEU A 22 8.49 6.62 -4.42
C LEU A 22 7.35 6.11 -3.51
N MET A 23 6.97 6.89 -2.49
CA MET A 23 5.81 6.57 -1.65
C MET A 23 4.52 6.48 -2.49
N SER A 24 4.31 7.41 -3.42
CA SER A 24 3.18 7.38 -4.35
C SER A 24 3.20 6.17 -5.26
N ALA A 25 4.36 5.84 -5.85
CA ALA A 25 4.52 4.69 -6.72
C ALA A 25 4.23 3.37 -5.98
N ALA A 26 4.68 3.24 -4.74
CA ALA A 26 4.36 2.08 -3.91
C ALA A 26 2.85 2.00 -3.57
N GLY A 27 2.21 3.13 -3.28
CA GLY A 27 0.75 3.19 -3.11
C GLY A 27 -0.01 2.71 -4.34
N LEU A 28 0.43 3.13 -5.54
CA LEU A 28 -0.10 2.63 -6.81
C LEU A 28 0.19 1.14 -7.03
N ALA A 29 1.35 0.64 -6.60
CA ALA A 29 1.67 -0.79 -6.66
C ALA A 29 0.72 -1.62 -5.78
N PHE A 30 0.32 -1.13 -4.60
CA PHE A 30 -0.72 -1.78 -3.79
C PHE A 30 -2.08 -1.82 -4.51
N ILE A 31 -2.45 -0.76 -5.23
CA ILE A 31 -3.65 -0.77 -6.08
C ILE A 31 -3.51 -1.83 -7.19
N GLY A 32 -2.36 -1.91 -7.84
CA GLY A 32 -2.08 -2.95 -8.84
C GLY A 32 -2.23 -4.37 -8.28
N TYR A 33 -1.70 -4.61 -7.09
CA TYR A 33 -1.87 -5.90 -6.40
C TYR A 33 -3.34 -6.17 -6.06
N ALA A 34 -4.08 -5.17 -5.57
CA ALA A 34 -5.51 -5.29 -5.31
C ALA A 34 -6.31 -5.66 -6.57
N VAL A 35 -5.95 -5.11 -7.74
CA VAL A 35 -6.59 -5.45 -9.02
C VAL A 35 -6.32 -6.91 -9.40
N ILE A 36 -5.08 -7.39 -9.24
CA ILE A 36 -4.75 -8.81 -9.47
C ILE A 36 -5.59 -9.70 -8.55
N PHE A 37 -5.63 -9.37 -7.27
CA PHE A 37 -6.38 -10.11 -6.25
C PHE A 37 -7.89 -10.15 -6.56
N PHE A 38 -8.47 -9.00 -6.88
CA PHE A 38 -9.86 -8.85 -7.29
C PHE A 38 -10.19 -9.67 -8.54
N ALA A 39 -9.36 -9.58 -9.59
CA ALA A 39 -9.58 -10.31 -10.83
C ALA A 39 -9.54 -11.82 -10.61
N ARG A 40 -8.56 -12.31 -9.83
CA ARG A 40 -8.39 -13.74 -9.54
C ARG A 40 -9.64 -14.38 -8.96
N ASN A 41 -10.38 -13.68 -8.09
CA ASN A 41 -11.66 -14.12 -7.53
C ASN A 41 -12.66 -14.61 -8.62
N PHE A 42 -12.69 -13.95 -9.77
CA PHE A 42 -13.62 -14.28 -10.85
C PHE A 42 -13.08 -15.32 -11.84
N THR A 43 -11.79 -15.63 -11.80
CA THR A 43 -11.14 -16.62 -12.69
C THR A 43 -11.06 -18.02 -12.09
N GLY A 44 -10.50 -18.98 -12.84
CA GLY A 44 -10.14 -20.31 -12.33
C GLY A 44 -8.96 -20.30 -11.34
N ALA A 45 -8.14 -19.25 -11.35
CA ALA A 45 -7.01 -19.04 -10.43
C ALA A 45 -7.45 -18.43 -9.08
N PHE A 46 -8.62 -18.84 -8.57
CA PHE A 46 -9.37 -18.26 -7.44
C PHE A 46 -8.54 -18.02 -6.18
N LEU A 47 -7.59 -18.90 -5.89
CA LEU A 47 -6.66 -18.75 -4.78
C LEU A 47 -5.79 -17.49 -4.94
N GLU A 48 -5.27 -16.99 -3.84
CA GLU A 48 -4.40 -15.82 -3.84
C GLU A 48 -3.14 -16.06 -4.71
N LEU A 49 -2.56 -15.00 -5.27
CA LEU A 49 -1.32 -15.14 -6.06
C LEU A 49 -0.26 -15.85 -5.22
N GLY A 50 0.46 -16.82 -5.79
CA GLY A 50 1.51 -17.56 -5.10
C GLY A 50 1.06 -18.60 -4.06
N ILE A 51 -0.25 -18.76 -3.84
CA ILE A 51 -0.83 -19.86 -3.05
C ILE A 51 -1.20 -20.99 -4.02
N GLY A 52 -0.76 -22.21 -3.72
CA GLY A 52 -0.95 -23.37 -4.58
C GLY A 52 -1.24 -24.66 -3.82
N PRO A 53 -1.09 -25.84 -4.48
CA PRO A 53 -1.44 -27.14 -3.90
C PRO A 53 -0.72 -27.51 -2.60
N ASN A 54 0.42 -26.87 -2.31
CA ASN A 54 1.17 -27.09 -1.08
C ASN A 54 0.48 -26.47 0.14
N GLU A 55 -0.26 -25.38 -0.06
CA GLU A 55 -0.99 -24.67 0.98
C GLU A 55 -2.49 -24.99 0.94
N VAL A 56 -3.07 -25.07 -0.26
CA VAL A 56 -4.48 -25.39 -0.52
C VAL A 56 -4.57 -26.38 -1.68
N ASN A 57 -4.85 -27.64 -1.36
CA ASN A 57 -4.84 -28.76 -2.32
C ASN A 57 -6.08 -28.86 -3.21
N VAL A 58 -7.00 -27.89 -3.15
CA VAL A 58 -8.26 -27.85 -3.90
C VAL A 58 -8.44 -26.53 -4.63
N GLY A 59 -9.08 -26.58 -5.81
CA GLY A 59 -9.36 -25.41 -6.62
C GLY A 59 -10.74 -24.80 -6.37
N LYS A 60 -11.08 -23.80 -7.19
CA LYS A 60 -12.37 -23.08 -7.13
C LYS A 60 -13.57 -24.03 -7.23
N THR A 61 -13.49 -24.98 -8.15
CA THR A 61 -14.61 -25.89 -8.47
C THR A 61 -14.87 -26.83 -7.32
N GLU A 62 -13.81 -27.40 -6.75
CA GLU A 62 -13.85 -28.31 -5.62
C GLU A 62 -14.36 -27.61 -4.35
N ILE A 63 -13.88 -26.40 -4.06
CA ILE A 63 -14.38 -25.59 -2.93
C ILE A 63 -15.88 -25.32 -3.09
N ARG A 64 -16.32 -24.93 -4.29
CA ARG A 64 -17.73 -24.64 -4.58
C ARG A 64 -18.62 -25.88 -4.52
N GLN A 65 -18.11 -27.05 -4.94
CA GLN A 65 -18.81 -28.32 -4.84
C GLN A 65 -18.93 -28.81 -3.40
N PHE A 66 -17.89 -28.58 -2.59
CA PHE A 66 -17.88 -28.93 -1.17
C PHE A 66 -18.89 -28.09 -0.37
N SER A 67 -18.86 -26.76 -0.54
CA SER A 67 -19.86 -25.86 0.03
C SER A 67 -19.98 -24.56 -0.79
N PRO A 68 -21.14 -24.31 -1.43
CA PRO A 68 -21.42 -23.05 -2.08
C PRO A 68 -21.34 -21.84 -1.15
N GLU A 69 -21.74 -22.00 0.12
CA GLU A 69 -21.71 -20.96 1.15
C GLU A 69 -20.28 -20.59 1.52
N LEU A 70 -19.41 -21.59 1.71
CA LEU A 70 -17.99 -21.36 1.99
C LEU A 70 -17.30 -20.66 0.82
N TYR A 71 -17.59 -21.10 -0.42
CA TYR A 71 -17.12 -20.42 -1.63
C TYR A 71 -17.55 -18.94 -1.65
N ASN A 72 -18.83 -18.66 -1.38
CA ASN A 72 -19.35 -17.30 -1.36
C ASN A 72 -18.70 -16.45 -0.26
N TYR A 73 -18.45 -17.04 0.91
CA TYR A 73 -17.78 -16.36 2.02
C TYR A 73 -16.33 -16.00 1.70
N ILE A 74 -15.55 -16.94 1.13
CA ILE A 74 -14.17 -16.67 0.68
C ILE A 74 -14.17 -15.62 -0.42
N SER A 75 -15.09 -15.73 -1.39
CA SER A 75 -15.20 -14.76 -2.48
C SER A 75 -15.54 -13.35 -1.98
N HIS A 76 -16.44 -13.24 -1.00
CA HIS A 76 -16.77 -11.99 -0.33
C HIS A 76 -15.53 -11.38 0.33
N LEU A 77 -14.77 -12.17 1.10
CA LEU A 77 -13.53 -11.72 1.73
C LEU A 77 -12.50 -11.29 0.70
N HIS A 78 -12.33 -12.01 -0.42
CA HIS A 78 -11.40 -11.63 -1.47
C HIS A 78 -11.72 -10.26 -2.06
N ILE A 79 -12.99 -10.01 -2.37
CA ILE A 79 -13.46 -8.73 -2.90
C ILE A 79 -13.29 -7.61 -1.87
N ALA A 80 -13.67 -7.87 -0.60
CA ALA A 80 -13.56 -6.90 0.48
C ALA A 80 -12.10 -6.51 0.72
N VAL A 81 -11.20 -7.50 0.84
CA VAL A 81 -9.76 -7.29 1.05
C VAL A 81 -9.14 -6.56 -0.14
N ALA A 82 -9.47 -6.92 -1.39
CA ALA A 82 -9.04 -6.15 -2.56
C ALA A 82 -9.45 -4.68 -2.46
N GLY A 83 -10.71 -4.41 -2.09
CA GLY A 83 -11.23 -3.06 -1.90
C GLY A 83 -10.44 -2.27 -0.85
N PHE A 84 -10.15 -2.88 0.31
CA PHE A 84 -9.38 -2.23 1.37
C PHE A 84 -7.91 -2.01 1.01
N ILE A 85 -7.27 -2.94 0.30
CA ILE A 85 -5.89 -2.75 -0.21
C ILE A 85 -5.87 -1.59 -1.21
N ALA A 86 -6.82 -1.56 -2.15
CA ALA A 86 -6.92 -0.47 -3.13
C ALA A 86 -7.18 0.88 -2.46
N ALA A 87 -8.10 0.95 -1.50
CA ALA A 87 -8.39 2.18 -0.74
C ALA A 87 -7.16 2.67 0.04
N THR A 88 -6.44 1.76 0.70
CA THR A 88 -5.20 2.08 1.43
C THR A 88 -4.11 2.56 0.48
N GLY A 89 -3.93 1.90 -0.66
CA GLY A 89 -3.00 2.31 -1.70
C GLY A 89 -3.33 3.69 -2.27
N LEU A 90 -4.61 3.96 -2.55
CA LEU A 90 -5.10 5.26 -3.03
C LEU A 90 -4.84 6.37 -2.00
N ALA A 91 -5.21 6.15 -0.73
CA ALA A 91 -4.97 7.11 0.34
C ALA A 91 -3.48 7.42 0.49
N THR A 92 -2.65 6.38 0.53
CA THR A 92 -1.19 6.50 0.60
C THR A 92 -0.64 7.29 -0.59
N ALA A 93 -1.05 6.95 -1.81
CA ALA A 93 -0.57 7.58 -3.03
C ALA A 93 -0.97 9.07 -3.11
N ALA A 94 -2.22 9.39 -2.78
CA ALA A 94 -2.73 10.75 -2.79
C ALA A 94 -2.07 11.62 -1.71
N LEU A 95 -1.95 11.11 -0.47
CA LEU A 95 -1.29 11.83 0.62
C LEU A 95 0.19 12.08 0.31
N ALA A 96 0.89 11.10 -0.27
CA ALA A 96 2.26 11.26 -0.71
C ALA A 96 2.39 12.29 -1.84
N TRP A 97 1.56 12.16 -2.89
CA TRP A 97 1.68 12.99 -4.10
C TRP A 97 1.33 14.45 -3.86
N TYR A 98 0.30 14.70 -3.06
CA TYR A 98 -0.23 16.05 -2.84
C TYR A 98 0.24 16.67 -1.52
N GLY A 99 0.33 15.89 -0.44
CA GLY A 99 0.69 16.38 0.90
C GLY A 99 2.19 16.32 1.18
N VAL A 100 2.77 15.12 1.16
CA VAL A 100 4.22 14.92 1.44
C VAL A 100 5.06 15.73 0.46
N ARG A 101 4.70 15.72 -0.82
CA ARG A 101 5.39 16.50 -1.86
C ARG A 101 5.38 18.01 -1.61
N LYS A 102 4.45 18.53 -0.80
CA LYS A 102 4.35 19.95 -0.39
C LYS A 102 5.01 20.22 0.97
N GLY A 103 5.56 19.20 1.64
CA GLY A 103 6.20 19.33 2.95
C GLY A 103 5.24 19.21 4.14
N GLU A 104 4.01 18.72 3.92
CA GLU A 104 2.99 18.59 4.96
C GLU A 104 3.27 17.37 5.87
N LEU A 105 3.68 17.61 7.12
CA LEU A 105 4.04 16.51 8.03
C LEU A 105 2.84 15.64 8.41
N TRP A 106 1.65 16.23 8.57
CA TRP A 106 0.46 15.44 8.87
C TRP A 106 0.20 14.43 7.74
N ALA A 107 0.35 14.85 6.48
CA ALA A 107 0.15 13.98 5.34
C ALA A 107 1.21 12.87 5.27
N TYR A 108 2.46 13.15 5.64
CA TYR A 108 3.52 12.14 5.77
C TYR A 108 3.18 11.10 6.83
N VAL A 109 2.77 11.54 8.02
CA VAL A 109 2.39 10.63 9.10
C VAL A 109 1.18 9.78 8.70
N THR A 110 0.14 10.38 8.12
CA THR A 110 -1.04 9.64 7.67
C THR A 110 -0.73 8.67 6.54
N ALA A 111 0.12 9.06 5.57
CA ALA A 111 0.54 8.18 4.46
C ALA A 111 1.31 6.94 4.95
N ILE A 112 2.01 7.02 6.09
CA ILE A 112 2.68 5.88 6.72
C ILE A 112 1.72 5.08 7.59
N ALA A 113 0.93 5.76 8.42
CA ALA A 113 0.05 5.10 9.37
C ALA A 113 -0.99 4.21 8.67
N ALA A 114 -1.57 4.65 7.55
CA ALA A 114 -2.57 3.89 6.82
C ALA A 114 -2.09 2.47 6.41
N PRO A 115 -1.00 2.31 5.64
CA PRO A 115 -0.50 0.98 5.28
C PRO A 115 0.10 0.23 6.47
N VAL A 116 0.76 0.90 7.42
CA VAL A 116 1.35 0.24 8.59
C VAL A 116 0.29 -0.43 9.46
N LEU A 117 -0.85 0.23 9.70
CA LEU A 117 -1.95 -0.35 10.47
C LEU A 117 -2.53 -1.59 9.78
N GLY A 118 -2.74 -1.51 8.45
CA GLY A 118 -3.21 -2.66 7.67
C GLY A 118 -2.23 -3.84 7.73
N LEU A 119 -0.94 -3.59 7.49
CA LEU A 119 0.09 -4.63 7.50
C LEU A 119 0.33 -5.21 8.89
N ALA A 120 0.29 -4.40 9.94
CA ALA A 120 0.50 -4.89 11.31
C ALA A 120 -0.56 -5.91 11.74
N VAL A 121 -1.78 -5.81 11.20
CA VAL A 121 -2.88 -6.75 11.47
C VAL A 121 -2.88 -7.92 10.48
N ALA A 122 -2.71 -7.65 9.19
CA ALA A 122 -2.84 -8.67 8.15
C ALA A 122 -1.61 -9.58 8.05
N LEU A 123 -0.40 -9.04 8.15
CA LEU A 123 0.83 -9.79 7.89
C LEU A 123 1.01 -10.99 8.85
N PRO A 124 0.75 -10.87 10.17
CA PRO A 124 0.88 -12.00 11.10
C PRO A 124 0.06 -13.24 10.72
N ALA A 125 -1.09 -13.07 10.04
CA ALA A 125 -1.95 -14.18 9.66
C ALA A 125 -1.32 -15.12 8.62
N HIS A 126 -0.24 -14.70 7.95
CA HIS A 126 0.38 -15.48 6.88
C HIS A 126 1.34 -16.57 7.39
N TYR A 127 1.87 -16.42 8.61
CA TYR A 127 2.92 -17.31 9.12
C TYR A 127 2.43 -18.65 9.69
N PRO A 128 1.32 -18.74 10.47
CA PRO A 128 0.93 -20.00 11.12
C PRO A 128 0.60 -21.14 10.14
N TYR A 129 0.27 -20.81 8.89
CA TYR A 129 -0.19 -21.74 7.87
C TYR A 129 0.69 -21.73 6.60
N ASN A 130 1.92 -21.19 6.68
CA ASN A 130 2.87 -21.11 5.56
C ASN A 130 2.32 -20.38 4.31
N LEU A 131 1.45 -19.39 4.51
CA LEU A 131 0.91 -18.55 3.44
C LEU A 131 1.89 -17.42 3.06
N ASP A 132 2.99 -17.26 3.77
CA ASP A 132 4.02 -16.24 3.54
C ASP A 132 4.97 -16.56 2.37
N THR A 133 4.50 -17.32 1.37
CA THR A 133 5.31 -17.73 0.22
C THR A 133 5.84 -16.51 -0.54
N LEU A 134 7.01 -16.66 -1.18
CA LEU A 134 7.59 -15.57 -1.97
C LEU A 134 6.70 -15.17 -3.15
N GLY A 135 5.98 -16.12 -3.75
CA GLY A 135 5.01 -15.82 -4.81
C GLY A 135 3.81 -15.01 -4.30
N HIS A 136 3.45 -15.20 -3.03
CA HIS A 136 2.32 -14.55 -2.41
C HIS A 136 2.67 -13.15 -1.89
N LEU A 137 3.67 -13.06 -1.02
CA LEU A 137 4.07 -11.79 -0.39
C LEU A 137 5.15 -11.02 -1.15
N GLY A 138 5.80 -11.59 -2.16
CA GLY A 138 6.95 -10.97 -2.83
C GLY A 138 6.66 -9.59 -3.42
N LEU A 139 5.49 -9.40 -4.04
CA LEU A 139 5.09 -8.09 -4.57
C LEU A 139 4.81 -7.07 -3.45
N ILE A 140 4.24 -7.54 -2.33
CA ILE A 140 4.00 -6.71 -1.14
C ILE A 140 5.32 -6.30 -0.49
N TYR A 141 6.29 -7.20 -0.38
CA TYR A 141 7.63 -6.90 0.11
C TYR A 141 8.35 -5.87 -0.77
N LEU A 142 8.28 -6.04 -2.09
CA LEU A 142 8.87 -5.08 -3.03
C LEU A 142 8.24 -3.69 -2.90
N ALA A 143 6.90 -3.60 -2.91
CA ALA A 143 6.20 -2.34 -2.74
C ALA A 143 6.52 -1.68 -1.38
N THR A 144 6.58 -2.47 -0.31
CA THR A 144 6.94 -2.00 1.03
C THR A 144 8.37 -1.45 1.08
N ALA A 145 9.34 -2.14 0.46
CA ALA A 145 10.72 -1.67 0.41
C ALA A 145 10.84 -0.32 -0.34
N VAL A 146 10.16 -0.19 -1.48
CA VAL A 146 10.10 1.07 -2.25
C VAL A 146 9.45 2.18 -1.42
N PHE A 147 8.36 1.88 -0.72
CA PHE A 147 7.68 2.83 0.16
C PHE A 147 8.59 3.32 1.28
N VAL A 148 9.27 2.41 1.99
CA VAL A 148 10.17 2.73 3.10
C VAL A 148 11.35 3.58 2.62
N ALA A 149 11.96 3.24 1.47
CA ALA A 149 13.00 4.06 0.88
C ALA A 149 12.50 5.48 0.57
N GLY A 150 11.29 5.61 0.02
CA GLY A 150 10.64 6.90 -0.22
C GLY A 150 10.41 7.70 1.06
N ALA A 151 9.88 7.06 2.11
CA ALA A 151 9.63 7.67 3.41
C ALA A 151 10.93 8.20 4.05
N ILE A 152 11.99 7.40 4.04
CA ILE A 152 13.31 7.80 4.56
C ILE A 152 13.87 9.02 3.82
N LEU A 153 13.78 9.03 2.49
CA LEU A 153 14.24 10.15 1.66
C LEU A 153 13.44 11.44 1.92
N ALA A 154 12.14 11.32 2.16
CA ALA A 154 11.26 12.45 2.45
C ALA A 154 11.45 13.02 3.86
N LEU A 155 11.86 12.23 4.85
CA LEU A 155 11.85 12.61 6.27
C LEU A 155 12.73 13.83 6.60
N LYS A 156 14.01 13.78 6.24
CA LYS A 156 14.96 14.87 6.54
C LYS A 156 14.50 16.25 6.04
N PRO A 157 14.15 16.42 4.75
CA PRO A 157 13.68 17.71 4.25
C PRO A 157 12.35 18.14 4.89
N LEU A 158 11.46 17.21 5.21
CA LEU A 158 10.20 17.51 5.91
C LEU A 158 10.41 18.11 7.30
N LEU A 159 11.32 17.52 8.09
CA LEU A 159 11.65 18.04 9.42
C LEU A 159 12.31 19.42 9.35
N ALA A 160 13.17 19.65 8.35
CA ALA A 160 13.81 20.94 8.12
C ALA A 160 12.81 22.04 7.71
N ILE A 161 11.75 21.71 6.96
CA ILE A 161 10.68 22.65 6.63
C ILE A 161 9.90 23.02 7.90
N ARG A 162 9.54 22.03 8.73
CA ARG A 162 8.78 22.26 9.96
C ARG A 162 9.51 23.14 10.97
N SER A 163 10.83 22.99 11.09
CA SER A 163 11.63 23.79 12.04
C SER A 163 11.78 25.26 11.62
N ARG A 164 11.52 25.62 10.36
CA ARG A 164 11.55 27.01 9.86
C ARG A 164 10.23 27.76 10.04
N VAL A 165 9.15 27.05 10.29
CA VAL A 165 7.79 27.62 10.45
C VAL A 165 7.43 27.83 11.93
N ARG A 166 8.24 27.28 12.85
CA ARG A 166 8.18 27.58 14.29
C ARG A 166 9.13 28.70 14.63
#